data_AF-A0A0D1YE60-F1
#
_entry.id   AF-A0A0D1YE60-F1
#
_cell.length_a   1.000
_cell.length_b   1.000
_cell.length_c   1.000
_cell.angle_alpha   90.00
_cell.angle_beta   90.00
_cell.angle_gamma   90.00
#
_symmetry.space_group_name_H-M   'P 1'
#
loop_
_entity.id
_entity.type
_entity.pdbx_description
1 polymer ?
#
loop_
_entity_poly.entity_id
_entity_poly.type
_entity_poly.pdbx_seq_one_letter_code
_entity_poly.pdbx_strand_id
1 'polypeptide(L)'
;MPEQSPFLGDTSLLLHEQPSLRPNYESTTVFSTRLTEQILQIPSLVSLPSELVFRAYADMYFEHLSHRFPVVQREDLVVETRSTPLCHAVCMVGSMLRFPRGPAPLAESEQYYTIAKTLIHLDFESDYMAILKTMCLLMTWNIKGHLILTFDCGWQWLGMACRLLSQMGLHLNRTYARIANPKIARRVTWCIFIQDQLLSATMGRPTAIKLHEFNVAPPTADDFEAVNRPAVLFIELAKLATILGRILDLQARRPSNHQERCLIVESLKSWLDDLPDEARLYDRSNNRIYHRDTAEAHIMYFVVVITYLNLFGDPRPFSASSLGTLVASSCIIRLYHEMYIRDDINFLLGGNTWYMMVAAVPQLRYSATPRQSDMCAQELDIIVKALEHMQIKFAAAVPVLSTINRLRASPTQVKIRSGPLTPSDERHTDYTAFDMHDLRGLFPFPTSFSPRLELTLADGSSWMNLDSVEPPWAHEDFGGIFDELWDTSLLPFETDV
;
A
#
# COMPACT_ATOMS: atom_id res chain seq x y z
N MET A 1 -16.74 36.26 15.93
CA MET A 1 -16.05 35.57 17.03
C MET A 1 -17.02 34.61 17.71
N PRO A 2 -16.65 33.36 18.00
CA PRO A 2 -15.29 32.85 17.99
C PRO A 2 -14.95 32.08 16.70
N GLU A 3 -14.00 32.61 15.92
CA GLU A 3 -13.10 31.73 15.16
C GLU A 3 -12.24 31.01 16.19
N GLN A 4 -12.27 29.67 16.21
CA GLN A 4 -11.20 28.80 16.73
C GLN A 4 -11.61 27.32 16.70
N SER A 5 -11.01 26.55 15.78
CA SER A 5 -10.48 25.20 16.01
C SER A 5 -9.85 24.67 14.70
N PRO A 6 -8.52 24.61 14.62
CA PRO A 6 -7.76 23.65 13.83
C PRO A 6 -7.26 22.56 14.79
N PHE A 7 -8.17 21.64 15.13
CA PHE A 7 -8.34 20.87 16.37
C PHE A 7 -7.10 20.26 17.06
N LEU A 8 -6.47 21.04 17.94
CA LEU A 8 -5.59 20.60 19.04
C LEU A 8 -6.46 20.23 20.25
N GLY A 9 -7.24 19.21 19.96
CA GLY A 9 -8.67 19.20 20.11
C GLY A 9 -9.27 18.83 21.45
N ASP A 10 -9.85 19.78 22.17
CA ASP A 10 -9.63 21.22 22.05
C ASP A 10 -9.39 21.71 23.48
N THR A 11 -8.15 21.41 23.91
CA THR A 11 -7.35 21.92 25.04
C THR A 11 -7.23 21.20 26.38
N SER A 12 -8.09 20.25 26.76
CA SER A 12 -7.78 19.10 27.66
C SER A 12 -9.08 18.38 28.01
N LEU A 13 -9.05 17.09 28.35
CA LEU A 13 -10.22 16.36 28.88
C LEU A 13 -10.82 17.02 30.14
N LEU A 14 -10.01 17.80 30.87
CA LEU A 14 -10.37 18.40 32.16
C LEU A 14 -10.46 19.93 32.14
N LEU A 15 -10.16 20.59 31.01
CA LEU A 15 -10.15 22.05 30.92
C LEU A 15 -10.97 22.52 29.72
N HIS A 16 -11.78 23.55 29.96
CA HIS A 16 -12.60 24.20 28.94
C HIS A 16 -11.93 25.43 28.30
N GLU A 17 -10.82 25.90 28.87
CA GLU A 17 -10.08 27.08 28.38
C GLU A 17 -8.72 26.67 27.81
N GLN A 18 -8.37 27.25 26.66
CA GLN A 18 -7.07 27.02 26.02
C GLN A 18 -5.96 27.64 26.87
N PRO A 19 -4.96 26.86 27.34
CA PRO A 19 -3.78 27.44 27.96
C PRO A 19 -3.04 28.33 26.96
N SER A 20 -2.82 29.60 27.33
CA SER A 20 -1.91 30.45 26.57
C SER A 20 -0.46 30.04 26.85
N LEU A 21 0.35 29.90 25.79
CA LEU A 21 1.80 29.77 25.95
C LEU A 21 2.33 30.94 26.80
N ARG A 22 3.23 30.64 27.76
CA ARG A 22 3.80 31.69 28.60
C ARG A 22 4.50 32.75 27.73
N PRO A 23 4.35 34.04 28.04
CA PRO A 23 5.23 35.05 27.47
C PRO A 23 6.69 34.64 27.71
N ASN A 24 7.52 34.66 26.66
CA ASN A 24 8.93 34.24 26.65
C ASN A 24 9.21 32.73 26.64
N TYR A 25 8.28 31.85 26.21
CA TYR A 25 8.63 30.43 26.04
C TYR A 25 9.83 30.23 25.07
N GLU A 26 10.02 31.14 24.12
CA GLU A 26 11.17 31.17 23.21
C GLU A 26 12.52 31.24 23.95
N SER A 27 12.55 31.80 25.17
CA SER A 27 13.76 31.81 26.00
C SER A 27 14.15 30.40 26.48
N THR A 28 13.24 29.42 26.38
CA THR A 28 13.50 28.01 26.71
C THR A 28 14.09 27.22 25.53
N THR A 29 13.96 27.71 24.29
CA THR A 29 14.40 27.04 23.06
C THR A 29 15.52 27.78 22.34
N VAL A 30 16.21 28.72 23.01
CA VAL A 30 17.23 29.60 22.40
C VAL A 30 18.33 28.82 21.66
N PHE A 31 18.78 27.69 22.22
CA PHE A 31 19.81 26.86 21.57
C PHE A 31 19.30 26.26 20.25
N SER A 32 18.12 25.62 20.26
CA SER A 32 17.55 25.00 19.06
C SER A 32 17.18 26.03 18.00
N THR A 33 16.70 27.22 18.40
CA THR A 33 16.43 28.32 17.47
C THR A 33 17.72 28.77 16.77
N ARG A 34 18.80 29.04 17.51
CA ARG A 34 20.09 29.43 16.90
C ARG A 34 20.68 28.35 15.99
N LEU A 35 20.59 27.08 16.40
CA LEU A 35 21.07 25.98 15.58
C LEU A 35 20.27 25.88 14.27
N THR A 36 18.95 26.06 14.35
CA THR A 36 18.06 26.08 13.18
C THR A 36 18.44 27.21 12.22
N GLU A 37 18.64 28.43 12.73
CA GLU A 37 19.09 29.57 11.94
C GLU A 37 20.42 29.29 11.23
N GLN A 38 21.37 28.63 11.90
CA GLN A 38 22.66 28.25 11.31
C GLN A 38 22.50 27.22 10.19
N ILE A 39 21.68 26.19 10.39
CA ILE A 39 21.44 25.16 9.38
C ILE A 39 20.75 25.77 8.15
N LEU A 40 19.79 26.67 8.35
CA LEU A 40 19.08 27.36 7.26
C LEU A 40 19.97 28.29 6.41
N GLN A 41 21.19 28.63 6.87
CA GLN A 41 22.17 29.34 6.03
C GLN A 41 22.79 28.47 4.94
N ILE A 42 22.59 27.15 4.95
CA ILE A 42 23.09 26.24 3.92
C ILE A 42 22.30 26.48 2.62
N PRO A 43 22.91 27.03 1.55
CA PRO A 43 22.15 27.49 0.37
C PRO A 43 21.41 26.38 -0.37
N SER A 44 21.90 25.14 -0.30
CA SER A 44 21.28 23.98 -0.96
C SER A 44 19.95 23.55 -0.32
N LEU A 45 19.64 23.97 0.91
CA LEU A 45 18.40 23.58 1.59
C LEU A 45 17.16 24.33 1.11
N VAL A 46 17.35 25.58 0.64
CA VAL A 46 16.23 26.46 0.25
C VAL A 46 16.15 26.66 -1.26
N SER A 47 17.20 26.24 -1.99
CA SER A 47 17.24 26.37 -3.45
C SER A 47 16.51 25.23 -4.14
N LEU A 48 15.53 25.59 -4.95
CA LEU A 48 14.87 24.68 -5.87
C LEU A 48 15.68 24.52 -7.16
N PRO A 49 15.57 23.38 -7.87
CA PRO A 49 16.22 23.21 -9.16
C PRO A 49 15.67 24.21 -10.18
N SER A 50 16.32 24.30 -11.35
CA SER A 50 15.82 25.14 -12.44
C SER A 50 14.35 24.86 -12.76
N GLU A 51 13.60 25.87 -13.16
CA GLU A 51 12.16 25.75 -13.45
C GLU A 51 11.85 24.64 -14.48
N LEU A 52 12.74 24.44 -15.45
CA LEU A 52 12.64 23.35 -16.43
C LEU A 52 12.64 21.97 -15.75
N VAL A 53 13.60 21.74 -14.85
CA VAL A 53 13.73 20.47 -14.11
C VAL A 53 12.56 20.29 -13.16
N PHE A 54 12.18 21.35 -12.43
CA PHE A 54 11.06 21.32 -11.51
C PHE A 54 9.75 20.93 -12.20
N ARG A 55 9.41 21.58 -13.33
CA ARG A 55 8.21 21.27 -14.10
C ARG A 55 8.19 19.84 -14.63
N ALA A 56 9.32 19.36 -15.16
CA ALA A 56 9.43 17.98 -15.63
C ALA A 56 9.15 16.98 -14.49
N TYR A 57 9.65 17.23 -13.28
CA TYR A 57 9.39 16.35 -12.12
C TYR A 57 7.97 16.46 -11.60
N ALA A 58 7.37 17.66 -11.62
CA ALA A 58 5.96 17.83 -11.31
C ALA A 58 5.07 17.05 -12.29
N ASP A 59 5.37 17.08 -13.59
CA ASP A 59 4.60 16.36 -14.59
C ASP A 59 4.68 14.84 -14.39
N MET A 60 5.86 14.29 -14.06
CA MET A 60 6.01 12.88 -13.68
C MET A 60 5.13 12.50 -12.49
N TYR A 61 5.02 13.37 -11.47
CA TYR A 61 4.12 13.15 -10.34
C TYR A 61 2.65 13.12 -10.78
N PHE A 62 2.21 14.11 -11.56
CA PHE A 62 0.80 14.18 -11.99
C PHE A 62 0.42 13.03 -12.92
N GLU A 63 1.31 12.63 -13.82
CA GLU A 63 1.08 11.56 -14.79
C GLU A 63 1.07 10.18 -14.12
N HIS A 64 1.98 9.94 -13.17
CA HIS A 64 2.21 8.58 -12.70
C HIS A 64 1.87 8.32 -11.22
N LEU A 65 1.64 9.33 -10.37
CA LEU A 65 1.37 9.10 -8.95
C LEU A 65 0.08 9.73 -8.43
N SER A 66 -0.45 10.75 -9.09
CA SER A 66 -1.64 11.50 -8.63
C SER A 66 -2.84 10.62 -8.29
N HIS A 67 -3.05 9.51 -9.01
CA HIS A 67 -4.14 8.55 -8.74
C HIS A 67 -4.06 7.85 -7.37
N ARG A 68 -2.85 7.76 -6.77
CA ARG A 68 -2.63 7.18 -5.43
C ARG A 68 -2.40 8.22 -4.35
N PHE A 69 -1.77 9.34 -4.71
CA PHE A 69 -1.45 10.44 -3.80
C PHE A 69 -1.93 11.78 -4.38
N PRO A 70 -3.25 12.05 -4.49
CA PRO A 70 -3.78 13.31 -5.05
C PRO A 70 -3.73 14.45 -4.02
N VAL A 71 -2.55 14.66 -3.45
CA VAL A 71 -2.29 15.61 -2.36
C VAL A 71 -1.73 16.94 -2.86
N VAL A 72 -1.23 17.00 -4.09
CA VAL A 72 -0.68 18.23 -4.70
C VAL A 72 -1.63 18.75 -5.76
N GLN A 73 -1.84 20.06 -5.77
CA GLN A 73 -2.59 20.80 -6.78
C GLN A 73 -1.64 21.63 -7.64
N ARG A 74 -2.09 22.05 -8.82
CA ARG A 74 -1.24 22.87 -9.71
C ARG A 74 -0.94 24.23 -9.08
N GLU A 75 -1.85 24.75 -8.27
CA GLU A 75 -1.72 25.99 -7.49
C GLU A 75 -0.63 25.91 -6.41
N ASP A 76 -0.34 24.71 -5.90
CA ASP A 76 0.75 24.50 -4.92
C ASP A 76 2.14 24.72 -5.54
N LEU A 77 2.23 24.75 -6.88
CA LEU A 77 3.48 24.82 -7.61
C LEU A 77 3.77 26.22 -8.19
N VAL A 78 2.85 27.17 -8.01
CA VAL A 78 3.03 28.56 -8.44
C VAL A 78 4.04 29.24 -7.51
N VAL A 79 4.96 30.02 -8.09
CA VAL A 79 6.12 30.61 -7.38
C VAL A 79 5.73 31.39 -6.12
N GLU A 80 4.57 32.05 -6.13
CA GLU A 80 4.08 32.91 -5.04
C GLU A 80 3.51 32.13 -3.85
N THR A 81 3.03 30.91 -4.09
CA THR A 81 2.28 30.10 -3.12
C THR A 81 3.00 28.82 -2.75
N ARG A 82 4.11 28.49 -3.42
CA ARG A 82 4.78 27.21 -3.26
C ARG A 82 5.44 27.07 -1.90
N SER A 83 5.18 25.93 -1.27
CA SER A 83 5.93 25.47 -0.10
C SER A 83 7.24 24.82 -0.54
N THR A 84 8.38 25.29 0.01
CA THR A 84 9.71 24.76 -0.28
C THR A 84 9.83 23.26 0.04
N PRO A 85 9.48 22.75 1.24
CA PRO A 85 9.53 21.31 1.51
C PRO A 85 8.63 20.50 0.58
N LEU A 86 7.44 20.99 0.25
CA LEU A 86 6.54 20.31 -0.68
C LEU A 86 7.16 20.21 -2.07
N CYS A 87 7.76 21.29 -2.58
CA CYS A 87 8.43 21.29 -3.87
C CYS A 87 9.60 20.31 -3.91
N HIS A 88 10.40 20.20 -2.84
CA HIS A 88 11.44 19.18 -2.75
C HIS A 88 10.86 17.77 -2.74
N ALA A 89 9.75 17.52 -2.04
CA ALA A 89 9.11 16.21 -2.07
C ALA A 89 8.50 15.87 -3.45
N VAL A 90 7.98 16.86 -4.19
CA VAL A 90 7.58 16.69 -5.60
C VAL A 90 8.79 16.34 -6.47
N CYS A 91 9.93 17.03 -6.31
CA CYS A 91 11.17 16.70 -7.02
C CYS A 91 11.70 15.31 -6.68
N MET A 92 11.62 14.90 -5.41
CA MET A 92 11.97 13.54 -4.97
C MET A 92 11.14 12.51 -5.74
N VAL A 93 9.81 12.65 -5.74
CA VAL A 93 8.92 11.72 -6.45
C VAL A 93 9.17 11.75 -7.95
N GLY A 94 9.22 12.94 -8.55
CA GLY A 94 9.37 13.08 -10.00
C GLY A 94 10.69 12.50 -10.51
N SER A 95 11.79 12.69 -9.77
CA SER A 95 13.08 12.07 -10.09
C SER A 95 13.08 10.55 -9.89
N MET A 96 12.35 10.04 -8.88
CA MET A 96 12.20 8.61 -8.56
C MET A 96 11.44 7.86 -9.67
N LEU A 97 10.44 8.51 -10.27
CA LEU A 97 9.57 7.92 -11.30
C LEU A 97 10.19 7.90 -12.70
N ARG A 98 11.42 8.38 -12.88
CA ARG A 98 12.12 8.31 -14.19
C ARG A 98 12.70 6.93 -14.43
N PHE A 99 13.03 6.63 -15.68
CA PHE A 99 13.87 5.48 -16.00
C PHE A 99 15.21 5.55 -15.27
N PRO A 100 15.71 4.42 -14.74
CA PRO A 100 16.98 4.37 -14.02
C PRO A 100 18.14 4.79 -14.93
N ARG A 101 19.07 5.59 -14.40
CA ARG A 101 20.24 6.09 -15.12
C ARG A 101 21.48 5.98 -14.24
N GLY A 102 22.55 5.45 -14.81
CA GLY A 102 23.83 5.29 -14.12
C GLY A 102 23.77 4.29 -12.94
N PRO A 103 24.84 4.21 -12.14
CA PRO A 103 24.97 3.23 -11.05
C PRO A 103 24.15 3.56 -9.80
N ALA A 104 23.67 4.81 -9.65
CA ALA A 104 22.92 5.26 -8.47
C ALA A 104 21.58 5.91 -8.89
N PRO A 105 20.59 5.09 -9.32
CA PRO A 105 19.37 5.60 -9.97
C PRO A 105 18.49 6.47 -9.08
N LEU A 106 18.66 6.43 -7.76
CA LEU A 106 17.89 7.22 -6.78
C LEU A 106 18.70 8.32 -6.08
N ALA A 107 19.96 8.55 -6.43
CA ALA A 107 20.80 9.55 -5.73
C ALA A 107 20.20 10.97 -5.76
N GLU A 108 19.63 11.37 -6.90
CA GLU A 108 18.95 12.66 -7.02
C GLU A 108 17.68 12.72 -6.16
N SER A 109 16.91 11.63 -6.12
CA SER A 109 15.72 11.53 -5.27
C SER A 109 16.10 11.60 -3.78
N GLU A 110 17.18 10.93 -3.38
CA GLU A 110 17.71 10.96 -2.01
C GLU A 110 18.10 12.37 -1.58
N GLN A 111 18.72 13.14 -2.48
CA GLN A 111 19.08 14.54 -2.22
C GLN A 111 17.82 15.35 -1.86
N TYR A 112 16.79 15.31 -2.70
CA TYR A 112 15.55 16.04 -2.45
C TYR A 112 14.80 15.54 -1.22
N TYR A 113 14.78 14.22 -0.99
CA TYR A 113 14.24 13.61 0.22
C TYR A 113 14.89 14.17 1.48
N THR A 114 16.24 14.19 1.50
CA THR A 114 17.03 14.63 2.64
C THR A 114 16.78 16.11 2.95
N ILE A 115 16.66 16.93 1.91
CA ILE A 115 16.35 18.35 2.07
C ILE A 115 14.93 18.52 2.64
N ALA A 116 13.91 17.91 2.04
CA ALA A 116 12.52 18.01 2.51
C ALA A 116 12.36 17.53 3.95
N LYS A 117 12.98 16.39 4.29
CA LYS A 117 13.07 15.86 5.65
C LYS A 117 13.69 16.87 6.60
N THR A 118 14.81 17.47 6.23
CA THR A 118 15.50 18.46 7.06
C THR A 118 14.62 19.67 7.32
N LEU A 119 14.00 20.22 6.27
CA LEU A 119 13.11 21.38 6.39
C LEU A 119 11.91 21.14 7.31
N ILE A 120 11.32 19.93 7.30
CA ILE A 120 10.27 19.56 8.24
C ILE A 120 10.78 19.58 9.68
N HIS A 121 11.96 18.99 9.96
CA HIS A 121 12.50 18.91 11.31
C HIS A 121 13.02 20.25 11.86
N LEU A 122 13.20 21.25 10.98
CA LEU A 122 13.58 22.61 11.34
C LEU A 122 12.38 23.54 11.51
N ASP A 123 11.15 23.02 11.40
CA ASP A 123 9.91 23.81 11.44
C ASP A 123 9.93 24.98 10.42
N PHE A 124 10.53 24.75 9.24
CA PHE A 124 10.71 25.80 8.22
C PHE A 124 9.38 26.27 7.63
N GLU A 125 8.44 25.34 7.43
CA GLU A 125 7.11 25.62 6.89
C GLU A 125 6.13 25.85 8.03
N SER A 126 5.27 26.86 7.89
CA SER A 126 4.22 27.19 8.86
C SER A 126 2.85 26.64 8.45
N ASP A 127 2.64 26.40 7.16
CA ASP A 127 1.42 25.74 6.69
C ASP A 127 1.48 24.23 6.94
N TYR A 128 0.83 23.79 8.02
CA TYR A 128 0.73 22.37 8.35
C TYR A 128 0.01 21.53 7.28
N MET A 129 -0.83 22.12 6.42
CA MET A 129 -1.39 21.39 5.28
C MET A 129 -0.28 21.07 4.26
N ALA A 130 0.58 22.04 3.93
CA ALA A 130 1.74 21.79 3.07
C ALA A 130 2.70 20.76 3.68
N ILE A 131 2.89 20.77 5.01
CA ILE A 131 3.66 19.74 5.72
C ILE A 131 3.02 18.35 5.56
N LEU A 132 1.70 18.22 5.76
CA LEU A 132 1.00 16.94 5.58
C LEU A 132 1.10 16.43 4.13
N LYS A 133 0.94 17.31 3.13
CA LYS A 133 1.16 16.97 1.72
C LYS A 133 2.60 16.46 1.50
N THR A 134 3.58 17.16 2.07
CA THR A 134 5.00 16.77 2.00
C THR A 134 5.19 15.38 2.62
N MET A 135 4.71 15.15 3.84
CA MET A 135 4.82 13.85 4.52
C MET A 135 4.17 12.72 3.70
N CYS A 136 3.01 12.95 3.08
CA CYS A 136 2.39 11.97 2.18
C CYS A 136 3.31 11.56 1.04
N LEU A 137 4.02 12.51 0.42
CA LEU A 137 4.99 12.19 -0.62
C LEU A 137 6.24 11.51 -0.05
N LEU A 138 6.74 11.91 1.12
CA LEU A 138 7.89 11.25 1.77
C LEU A 138 7.59 9.79 2.17
N MET A 139 6.31 9.39 2.31
CA MET A 139 5.94 7.97 2.51
C MET A 139 6.38 7.07 1.34
N THR A 140 6.58 7.62 0.13
CA THR A 140 7.08 6.84 -1.02
C THR A 140 8.57 6.51 -0.90
N TRP A 141 9.31 7.20 -0.03
CA TRP A 141 10.70 6.89 0.29
C TRP A 141 10.80 5.68 1.22
N ASN A 142 10.64 4.50 0.65
CA ASN A 142 10.71 3.23 1.37
C ASN A 142 11.71 2.26 0.72
N ILE A 143 12.98 2.69 0.67
CA ILE A 143 14.03 2.01 -0.10
C ILE A 143 14.65 0.82 0.66
N LYS A 144 14.93 1.00 1.97
CA LYS A 144 15.60 0.01 2.82
C LYS A 144 14.69 -1.14 3.29
N GLY A 145 13.43 -1.14 2.86
CA GLY A 145 12.43 -2.15 3.21
C GLY A 145 11.99 -2.10 4.68
N HIS A 146 11.10 -3.02 5.04
CA HIS A 146 10.53 -3.16 6.39
C HIS A 146 11.43 -3.97 7.35
N LEU A 147 12.58 -4.43 6.86
CA LEU A 147 13.46 -5.43 7.50
C LEU A 147 14.50 -4.81 8.44
N ILE A 148 14.68 -3.49 8.40
CA ILE A 148 15.66 -2.77 9.20
C ILE A 148 14.93 -1.81 10.15
N LEU A 149 15.32 -1.82 11.43
CA LEU A 149 14.88 -0.81 12.38
C LEU A 149 15.46 0.55 11.97
N THR A 150 14.59 1.47 11.58
CA THR A 150 14.99 2.79 11.10
C THR A 150 13.95 3.85 11.46
N PHE A 151 14.42 5.06 11.72
CA PHE A 151 13.59 6.27 11.78
C PHE A 151 13.31 6.85 10.38
N ASP A 152 13.95 6.29 9.37
CA ASP A 152 14.00 6.81 8.00
C ASP A 152 13.31 5.85 7.03
N CYS A 153 11.99 5.74 7.15
CA CYS A 153 11.16 4.95 6.24
C CYS A 153 9.73 5.49 6.15
N GLY A 154 9.01 5.09 5.11
CA GLY A 154 7.65 5.55 4.86
C GLY A 154 6.65 5.30 6.01
N TRP A 155 6.83 4.25 6.80
CA TRP A 155 5.97 3.98 7.97
C TRP A 155 6.18 5.00 9.11
N GLN A 156 7.37 5.54 9.28
CA GLN A 156 7.62 6.59 10.28
C GLN A 156 6.97 7.92 9.84
N TRP A 157 7.09 8.27 8.56
CA TRP A 157 6.40 9.43 7.99
C TRP A 157 4.88 9.31 8.09
N LEU A 158 4.34 8.11 7.85
CA LEU A 158 2.94 7.81 8.09
C LEU A 158 2.56 8.06 9.56
N GLY A 159 3.32 7.52 10.52
CA GLY A 159 3.06 7.73 11.94
C GLY A 159 3.09 9.21 12.35
N MET A 160 4.03 9.99 11.81
CA MET A 160 4.08 11.44 12.01
C MET A 160 2.86 12.15 11.40
N ALA A 161 2.51 11.80 10.16
CA ALA A 161 1.35 12.36 9.46
C ALA A 161 0.04 12.06 10.18
N CYS A 162 -0.17 10.83 10.67
CA CYS A 162 -1.34 10.45 11.46
C CYS A 162 -1.46 11.30 12.74
N ARG A 163 -0.34 11.52 13.45
CA ARG A 163 -0.35 12.38 14.66
C ARG A 163 -0.68 13.83 14.33
N LEU A 164 -0.08 14.39 13.28
CA LEU A 164 -0.35 15.76 12.85
C LEU A 164 -1.80 15.92 12.34
N LEU A 165 -2.30 14.98 11.55
CA LEU A 165 -3.70 14.90 11.12
C LEU A 165 -4.65 14.93 12.32
N SER A 166 -4.34 14.17 13.38
CA SER A 166 -5.10 14.17 14.63
C SER A 166 -5.01 15.48 15.39
N GLN A 167 -3.82 16.11 15.47
CA GLN A 167 -3.60 17.44 16.06
C GLN A 167 -4.30 18.58 15.31
N MET A 168 -4.70 18.36 14.06
CA MET A 168 -5.51 19.28 13.28
C MET A 168 -7.00 18.90 13.31
N GLY A 169 -7.35 17.77 13.95
CA GLY A 169 -8.66 17.10 13.95
C GLY A 169 -9.26 16.80 12.60
N LEU A 170 -8.41 16.55 11.62
CA LEU A 170 -8.85 16.13 10.30
C LEU A 170 -9.50 14.74 10.29
N HIS A 171 -9.41 13.99 11.40
CA HIS A 171 -10.15 12.74 11.63
C HIS A 171 -11.64 12.97 12.00
N LEU A 172 -12.07 14.24 12.17
CA LEU A 172 -13.43 14.61 12.57
C LEU A 172 -14.13 15.39 11.45
N ASN A 173 -15.33 14.94 11.07
CA ASN A 173 -16.10 15.55 9.98
C ASN A 173 -16.43 17.02 10.23
N ARG A 174 -16.67 17.40 11.50
CA ARG A 174 -16.97 18.78 11.90
C ARG A 174 -15.86 19.79 11.55
N THR A 175 -14.61 19.33 11.47
CA THR A 175 -13.45 20.17 11.15
C THR A 175 -13.53 20.73 9.73
N TYR A 176 -14.11 19.97 8.81
CA TYR A 176 -14.19 20.32 7.39
C TYR A 176 -15.11 21.50 7.11
N ALA A 177 -16.05 21.84 8.00
CA ALA A 177 -16.86 23.04 7.88
C ALA A 177 -16.09 24.33 8.19
N ARG A 178 -14.89 24.22 8.78
CA ARG A 178 -14.11 25.36 9.30
C ARG A 178 -12.77 25.55 8.58
N ILE A 179 -12.33 24.55 7.81
CA ILE A 179 -11.08 24.62 7.07
C ILE A 179 -11.29 25.36 5.75
N ALA A 180 -10.32 26.17 5.34
CA ALA A 180 -10.43 26.98 4.11
C ALA A 180 -10.62 26.13 2.85
N ASN A 181 -9.87 25.02 2.75
CA ASN A 181 -9.90 24.14 1.57
C ASN A 181 -10.28 22.70 1.99
N PRO A 182 -11.56 22.40 2.21
CA PRO A 182 -12.00 21.09 2.71
C PRO A 182 -11.77 19.95 1.70
N LYS A 183 -11.81 20.26 0.39
CA LYS A 183 -11.59 19.28 -0.68
C LYS A 183 -10.20 18.66 -0.61
N ILE A 184 -9.15 19.50 -0.61
CA ILE A 184 -7.77 19.02 -0.53
C ILE A 184 -7.46 18.37 0.83
N ALA A 185 -7.99 18.93 1.92
CA ALA A 185 -7.85 18.33 3.24
C ALA A 185 -8.40 16.90 3.25
N ARG A 186 -9.56 16.66 2.63
CA ARG A 186 -10.17 15.33 2.54
C ARG A 186 -9.31 14.38 1.71
N ARG A 187 -8.78 14.83 0.57
CA ARG A 187 -7.85 14.03 -0.24
C ARG A 187 -6.59 13.65 0.54
N VAL A 188 -5.98 14.57 1.28
CA VAL A 188 -4.81 14.31 2.13
C VAL A 188 -5.13 13.33 3.25
N THR A 189 -6.23 13.54 3.96
CA THR A 189 -6.68 12.66 5.05
C THR A 189 -6.96 11.24 4.58
N TRP A 190 -7.64 11.08 3.46
CA TRP A 190 -7.88 9.75 2.89
C TRP A 190 -6.62 9.12 2.30
N CYS A 191 -5.69 9.91 1.76
CA CYS A 191 -4.38 9.41 1.34
C CYS A 191 -3.64 8.78 2.53
N ILE A 192 -3.60 9.48 3.67
CA ILE A 192 -2.99 8.98 4.92
C ILE A 192 -3.70 7.72 5.41
N PHE A 193 -5.03 7.71 5.42
CA PHE A 193 -5.81 6.52 5.80
C PHE A 193 -5.50 5.30 4.92
N ILE A 194 -5.49 5.48 3.59
CA ILE A 194 -5.18 4.42 2.62
C ILE A 194 -3.78 3.86 2.89
N GLN A 195 -2.77 4.74 3.07
CA GLN A 195 -1.41 4.31 3.35
C GLN A 195 -1.30 3.60 4.71
N ASP A 196 -2.06 4.00 5.73
CA ASP A 196 -2.10 3.32 7.03
C ASP A 196 -2.58 1.88 6.88
N GLN A 197 -3.70 1.64 6.17
CA GLN A 197 -4.19 0.27 5.97
C GLN A 197 -3.21 -0.58 5.15
N LEU A 198 -2.64 -0.02 4.08
CA LEU A 198 -1.73 -0.74 3.19
C LEU A 198 -0.39 -1.08 3.86
N LEU A 199 0.24 -0.11 4.53
CA LEU A 199 1.53 -0.33 5.19
C LEU A 199 1.39 -1.23 6.41
N SER A 200 0.29 -1.14 7.16
CA SER A 200 -0.01 -2.05 8.26
C SER A 200 -0.20 -3.49 7.78
N ALA A 201 -0.97 -3.70 6.71
CA ALA A 201 -1.11 -5.03 6.10
C ALA A 201 0.23 -5.57 5.58
N THR A 202 1.04 -4.70 4.96
CA THR A 202 2.35 -5.05 4.43
C THR A 202 3.31 -5.48 5.54
N MET A 203 3.32 -4.76 6.66
CA MET A 203 4.31 -4.92 7.73
C MET A 203 3.86 -5.80 8.90
N GLY A 204 2.63 -6.31 8.86
CA GLY A 204 2.02 -7.00 10.01
C GLY A 204 1.90 -6.11 11.25
N ARG A 205 1.88 -4.79 11.08
CA ARG A 205 1.84 -3.81 12.19
C ARG A 205 0.41 -3.34 12.43
N PRO A 206 0.04 -2.97 13.67
CA PRO A 206 -1.26 -2.35 13.92
C PRO A 206 -1.44 -1.06 13.12
N THR A 207 -2.66 -0.79 12.69
CA THR A 207 -3.05 0.49 12.09
C THR A 207 -2.98 1.62 13.11
N ALA A 208 -2.50 2.79 12.70
CA ALA A 208 -2.48 3.97 13.54
C ALA A 208 -3.87 4.62 13.64
N ILE A 209 -4.65 4.58 12.56
CA ILE A 209 -6.02 5.11 12.49
C ILE A 209 -7.01 3.97 12.72
N LYS A 210 -7.82 4.07 13.78
CA LYS A 210 -8.90 3.12 14.03
C LYS A 210 -10.17 3.55 13.32
N LEU A 211 -10.86 2.59 12.69
CA LEU A 211 -12.08 2.86 11.92
C LEU A 211 -13.16 3.60 12.74
N HIS A 212 -13.32 3.27 14.02
CA HIS A 212 -14.31 3.91 14.89
C HIS A 212 -13.92 5.33 15.34
N GLU A 213 -12.64 5.71 15.21
CA GLU A 213 -12.13 7.06 15.52
C GLU A 213 -12.08 7.95 14.27
N PHE A 214 -12.15 7.34 13.09
CA PHE A 214 -12.06 8.02 11.80
C PHE A 214 -13.45 8.39 11.27
N ASN A 215 -13.95 9.55 11.70
CA ASN A 215 -15.23 10.09 11.25
C ASN A 215 -15.03 11.12 10.15
N VAL A 216 -14.63 10.69 8.96
CA VAL A 216 -14.41 11.56 7.80
C VAL A 216 -15.26 11.05 6.64
N ALA A 217 -16.00 11.94 5.99
CA ALA A 217 -16.77 11.57 4.80
C ALA A 217 -15.84 11.02 3.70
N PRO A 218 -16.20 9.93 3.00
CA PRO A 218 -15.44 9.41 1.86
C PRO A 218 -15.17 10.48 0.80
N PRO A 219 -14.04 10.39 0.07
CA PRO A 219 -13.78 11.30 -1.03
C PRO A 219 -14.82 11.10 -2.13
N THR A 220 -15.20 12.19 -2.79
CA THR A 220 -16.16 12.18 -3.90
C THR A 220 -15.59 12.90 -5.12
N ALA A 221 -16.27 12.79 -6.26
CA ALA A 221 -15.88 13.50 -7.48
C ALA A 221 -15.76 15.02 -7.28
N ASP A 222 -16.59 15.60 -6.40
CA ASP A 222 -16.60 17.03 -6.08
C ASP A 222 -15.32 17.50 -5.38
N ASP A 223 -14.52 16.58 -4.86
CA ASP A 223 -13.24 16.88 -4.23
C ASP A 223 -12.12 17.15 -5.21
N PHE A 224 -12.37 16.99 -6.50
CA PHE A 224 -11.39 17.15 -7.57
C PHE A 224 -11.78 18.29 -8.51
N GLU A 225 -10.79 18.92 -9.14
CA GLU A 225 -11.03 19.97 -10.14
C GLU A 225 -11.61 19.40 -11.44
N ALA A 226 -11.17 18.19 -11.80
CA ALA A 226 -11.68 17.44 -12.93
C ALA A 226 -11.93 15.99 -12.52
N VAL A 227 -13.09 15.47 -12.93
CA VAL A 227 -13.44 14.06 -12.75
C VAL A 227 -12.77 13.26 -13.86
N ASN A 228 -11.52 12.89 -13.61
CA ASN A 228 -10.69 12.09 -14.52
C ASN A 228 -10.35 10.73 -13.89
N ARG A 229 -9.72 9.84 -14.67
CA ARG A 229 -9.35 8.50 -14.20
C ARG A 229 -8.55 8.52 -12.88
N PRO A 230 -7.51 9.35 -12.69
CA PRO A 230 -6.83 9.46 -11.40
C PRO A 230 -7.76 9.78 -10.21
N ALA A 231 -8.68 10.73 -10.38
CA ALA A 231 -9.64 11.08 -9.33
C ALA A 231 -10.57 9.92 -8.99
N VAL A 232 -11.12 9.26 -10.01
CA VAL A 232 -11.98 8.08 -9.86
C VAL A 232 -11.24 6.95 -9.14
N LEU A 233 -10.02 6.62 -9.61
CA LEU A 233 -9.21 5.57 -9.01
C LEU A 233 -8.89 5.83 -7.54
N PHE A 234 -8.58 7.08 -7.16
CA PHE A 234 -8.36 7.40 -5.75
C PHE A 234 -9.59 7.11 -4.87
N ILE A 235 -10.80 7.43 -5.37
CA ILE A 235 -12.05 7.14 -4.67
C ILE A 235 -12.23 5.62 -4.52
N GLU A 236 -11.96 4.85 -5.57
CA GLU A 236 -12.07 3.39 -5.51
C GLU A 236 -11.00 2.74 -4.61
N LEU A 237 -9.77 3.29 -4.59
CA LEU A 237 -8.72 2.87 -3.66
C LEU A 237 -9.09 3.17 -2.20
N ALA A 238 -9.80 4.27 -1.93
CA ALA A 238 -10.33 4.56 -0.60
C ALA A 238 -11.31 3.48 -0.13
N LYS A 239 -12.22 3.04 -1.00
CA LYS A 239 -13.16 1.94 -0.70
C LYS A 239 -12.43 0.62 -0.41
N LEU A 240 -11.46 0.24 -1.25
CA LEU A 240 -10.65 -0.96 -1.03
C LEU A 240 -9.87 -0.88 0.29
N ALA A 241 -9.29 0.28 0.62
CA ALA A 241 -8.60 0.47 1.88
C ALA A 241 -9.54 0.34 3.09
N THR A 242 -10.78 0.82 2.99
CA THR A 242 -11.79 0.60 4.05
C THR A 242 -12.11 -0.88 4.23
N ILE A 243 -12.25 -1.64 3.14
CA ILE A 243 -12.44 -3.10 3.20
C ILE A 243 -11.23 -3.78 3.86
N LEU A 244 -10.01 -3.42 3.46
CA LEU A 244 -8.78 -3.92 4.07
C LEU A 244 -8.71 -3.58 5.56
N GLY A 245 -9.07 -2.36 5.96
CA GLY A 245 -9.11 -1.96 7.37
C GLY A 245 -10.07 -2.81 8.19
N ARG A 246 -11.24 -3.19 7.64
CA ARG A 246 -12.18 -4.10 8.31
C ARG A 246 -11.61 -5.50 8.48
N ILE A 247 -10.87 -6.00 7.48
CA ILE A 247 -10.15 -7.29 7.55
C ILE A 247 -9.12 -7.27 8.68
N LEU A 248 -8.26 -6.25 8.72
CA LEU A 248 -7.21 -6.11 9.72
C LEU A 248 -7.78 -5.97 11.13
N ASP A 249 -8.84 -5.17 11.29
CA ASP A 249 -9.50 -4.96 12.57
C ASP A 249 -10.19 -6.24 13.08
N LEU A 250 -10.87 -6.99 12.19
CA LEU A 250 -11.48 -8.27 12.52
C LEU A 250 -10.42 -9.31 12.94
N GLN A 251 -9.29 -9.37 12.22
CA GLN A 251 -8.15 -10.24 12.56
C GLN A 251 -7.59 -9.89 13.94
N ALA A 252 -7.43 -8.60 14.25
CA ALA A 252 -6.87 -8.14 15.53
C ALA A 252 -7.79 -8.42 16.72
N ARG A 253 -9.11 -8.28 16.57
CA ARG A 253 -10.09 -8.51 17.64
C ARG A 253 -10.21 -10.00 18.04
N ARG A 254 -9.80 -10.93 17.16
CA ARG A 254 -9.93 -12.40 17.30
C ARG A 254 -11.35 -13.00 17.62
N PRO A 255 -12.52 -12.37 17.36
CA PRO A 255 -13.80 -13.05 17.60
C PRO A 255 -14.25 -13.76 16.30
N SER A 256 -14.89 -14.93 16.41
CA SER A 256 -15.58 -15.50 15.26
C SER A 256 -16.87 -14.72 14.97
N ASN A 257 -16.78 -13.70 14.12
CA ASN A 257 -17.95 -12.98 13.62
C ASN A 257 -18.19 -13.36 12.15
N HIS A 258 -18.86 -14.49 11.93
CA HIS A 258 -19.21 -14.98 10.59
C HIS A 258 -19.96 -13.91 9.75
N GLN A 259 -20.84 -13.13 10.38
CA GLN A 259 -21.58 -12.07 9.69
C GLN A 259 -20.66 -10.96 9.16
N GLU A 260 -19.70 -10.48 9.96
CA GLU A 260 -18.73 -9.48 9.48
C GLU A 260 -17.89 -10.04 8.32
N ARG A 261 -17.54 -11.34 8.35
CA ARG A 261 -16.80 -11.99 7.27
C ARG A 261 -17.61 -12.05 5.97
N CYS A 262 -18.90 -12.39 6.02
CA CYS A 262 -19.78 -12.38 4.85
C CYS A 262 -19.93 -10.96 4.27
N LEU A 263 -20.13 -9.96 5.12
CA LEU A 263 -20.26 -8.55 4.68
C LEU A 263 -19.00 -8.03 3.98
N ILE A 264 -17.81 -8.50 4.37
CA ILE A 264 -16.56 -8.13 3.68
C ILE A 264 -16.55 -8.69 2.26
N VAL A 265 -16.99 -9.94 2.06
CA VAL A 265 -17.07 -10.59 0.74
C VAL A 265 -18.06 -9.87 -0.15
N GLU A 266 -19.24 -9.55 0.38
CA GLU A 266 -20.25 -8.76 -0.32
C GLU A 266 -19.71 -7.38 -0.72
N SER A 267 -18.92 -6.73 0.16
CA SER A 267 -18.29 -5.44 -0.14
C SER A 267 -17.27 -5.55 -1.28
N LEU A 268 -16.51 -6.66 -1.36
CA LEU A 268 -15.57 -6.90 -2.47
C LEU A 268 -16.30 -7.15 -3.80
N LYS A 269 -17.41 -7.90 -3.78
CA LYS A 269 -18.25 -8.13 -4.96
C LYS A 269 -18.90 -6.82 -5.44
N SER A 270 -19.54 -6.08 -4.53
CA SER A 270 -20.14 -4.77 -4.84
C SER A 270 -19.10 -3.77 -5.35
N TRP A 271 -17.86 -3.80 -4.83
CA TRP A 271 -16.80 -2.94 -5.37
C TRP A 271 -16.60 -3.14 -6.87
N LEU A 272 -16.57 -4.39 -7.36
CA LEU A 272 -16.45 -4.69 -8.80
C LEU A 272 -17.70 -4.29 -9.60
N ASP A 273 -18.88 -4.61 -9.07
CA ASP A 273 -20.16 -4.33 -9.73
C ASP A 273 -20.38 -2.83 -9.93
N ASP A 274 -20.02 -2.04 -8.92
CA ASP A 274 -20.28 -0.60 -8.85
C ASP A 274 -19.15 0.27 -9.44
N LEU A 275 -18.11 -0.33 -10.04
CA LEU A 275 -16.99 0.42 -10.63
C LEU A 275 -17.50 1.44 -11.69
N PRO A 276 -16.99 2.67 -11.72
CA PRO A 276 -17.13 3.55 -12.88
C PRO A 276 -16.37 3.00 -14.09
N ASP A 277 -16.78 3.39 -15.30
CA ASP A 277 -16.20 2.85 -16.54
C ASP A 277 -14.69 3.15 -16.65
N GLU A 278 -14.23 4.29 -16.13
CA GLU A 278 -12.83 4.69 -16.12
C GLU A 278 -11.95 3.81 -15.23
N ALA A 279 -12.54 3.13 -14.24
CA ALA A 279 -11.86 2.27 -13.28
C ALA A 279 -12.03 0.78 -13.58
N ARG A 280 -12.76 0.39 -14.63
CA ARG A 280 -12.95 -1.01 -15.01
C ARG A 280 -11.76 -1.57 -15.78
N LEU A 281 -11.35 -2.80 -15.46
CA LEU A 281 -10.33 -3.52 -16.25
C LEU A 281 -10.85 -3.98 -17.62
N TYR A 282 -12.14 -4.32 -17.70
CA TYR A 282 -12.86 -4.70 -18.91
C TYR A 282 -14.14 -3.87 -19.01
N ASP A 283 -14.44 -3.37 -20.21
CA ASP A 283 -15.72 -2.72 -20.46
C ASP A 283 -16.88 -3.75 -20.43
N ARG A 284 -18.12 -3.25 -20.49
CA ARG A 284 -19.33 -4.09 -20.47
C ARG A 284 -19.46 -5.05 -21.66
N SER A 285 -18.65 -4.85 -22.70
CA SER A 285 -18.58 -5.70 -23.89
C SER A 285 -17.38 -6.66 -23.83
N ASN A 286 -16.71 -6.78 -22.67
CA ASN A 286 -15.49 -7.55 -22.46
C ASN A 286 -14.28 -7.09 -23.28
N ASN A 287 -14.24 -5.84 -23.74
CA ASN A 287 -13.03 -5.26 -24.32
C ASN A 287 -12.14 -4.68 -23.22
N ARG A 288 -10.83 -4.69 -23.45
CA ARG A 288 -9.84 -4.18 -22.51
C ARG A 288 -8.99 -3.10 -23.14
N ILE A 289 -8.95 -1.94 -22.51
CA ILE A 289 -8.00 -0.86 -22.83
C ILE A 289 -6.98 -0.81 -21.69
N TYR A 290 -5.70 -0.88 -22.04
CA TYR A 290 -4.64 -0.89 -21.05
C TYR A 290 -4.45 0.50 -20.42
N HIS A 291 -4.54 0.53 -19.10
CA HIS A 291 -4.13 1.66 -18.27
C HIS A 291 -3.42 1.14 -17.02
N ARG A 292 -2.18 1.60 -16.79
CA ARG A 292 -1.34 1.12 -15.69
C ARG A 292 -1.97 1.39 -14.32
N ASP A 293 -2.50 2.60 -14.12
CA ASP A 293 -3.17 3.02 -12.89
C ASP A 293 -4.40 2.15 -12.55
N THR A 294 -5.17 1.76 -13.57
CA THR A 294 -6.31 0.84 -13.44
C THR A 294 -5.84 -0.57 -13.07
N ALA A 295 -4.75 -1.03 -13.67
CA ALA A 295 -4.14 -2.30 -13.32
C ALA A 295 -3.58 -2.29 -11.88
N GLU A 296 -2.95 -1.20 -11.42
CA GLU A 296 -2.52 -1.04 -10.01
C GLU A 296 -3.70 -1.14 -9.03
N ALA A 297 -4.86 -0.53 -9.35
CA ALA A 297 -6.06 -0.63 -8.51
C ALA A 297 -6.61 -2.07 -8.43
N HIS A 298 -6.62 -2.81 -9.55
CA HIS A 298 -7.04 -4.22 -9.54
C HIS A 298 -6.02 -5.15 -8.87
N ILE A 299 -4.73 -4.84 -8.96
CA ILE A 299 -3.70 -5.55 -8.16
C ILE A 299 -4.03 -5.39 -6.67
N MET A 300 -4.36 -4.18 -6.21
CA MET A 300 -4.79 -3.96 -4.83
C MET A 300 -6.05 -4.76 -4.49
N TYR A 301 -7.07 -4.78 -5.36
CA TYR A 301 -8.26 -5.61 -5.17
C TYR A 301 -7.91 -7.09 -4.95
N PHE A 302 -7.12 -7.68 -5.84
CA PHE A 302 -6.73 -9.09 -5.73
C PHE A 302 -5.86 -9.37 -4.50
N VAL A 303 -5.00 -8.43 -4.10
CA VAL A 303 -4.25 -8.52 -2.86
C VAL A 303 -5.19 -8.56 -1.65
N VAL A 304 -6.21 -7.69 -1.60
CA VAL A 304 -7.22 -7.71 -0.53
C VAL A 304 -8.00 -9.02 -0.51
N VAL A 305 -8.34 -9.57 -1.68
CA VAL A 305 -8.98 -10.89 -1.81
C VAL A 305 -8.07 -12.00 -1.25
N ILE A 306 -6.78 -12.03 -1.63
CA ILE A 306 -5.82 -13.03 -1.12
C ILE A 306 -5.67 -12.88 0.40
N THR A 307 -5.53 -11.67 0.91
CA THR A 307 -5.43 -11.40 2.36
C THR A 307 -6.65 -11.94 3.10
N TYR A 308 -7.86 -11.64 2.62
CA TYR A 308 -9.09 -12.14 3.22
C TYR A 308 -9.16 -13.68 3.21
N LEU A 309 -8.94 -14.30 2.06
CA LEU A 309 -9.06 -15.75 1.88
C LEU A 309 -8.01 -16.53 2.68
N ASN A 310 -6.79 -15.99 2.80
CA ASN A 310 -5.74 -16.59 3.62
C ASN A 310 -6.04 -16.49 5.12
N LEU A 311 -6.66 -15.41 5.59
CA LEU A 311 -6.94 -15.20 7.01
C LEU A 311 -8.20 -15.91 7.51
N PHE A 312 -9.23 -16.01 6.66
CA PHE A 312 -10.57 -16.45 7.10
C PHE A 312 -11.16 -17.61 6.28
N GLY A 313 -10.49 -18.01 5.20
CA GLY A 313 -10.90 -19.11 4.34
C GLY A 313 -10.39 -20.47 4.81
N ASP A 314 -10.90 -21.54 4.20
CA ASP A 314 -10.44 -22.91 4.46
C ASP A 314 -9.03 -23.11 3.90
N PRO A 315 -8.01 -23.37 4.74
CA PRO A 315 -6.64 -23.45 4.29
C PRO A 315 -6.34 -24.74 3.50
N ARG A 316 -7.21 -25.76 3.53
CA ARG A 316 -6.96 -27.05 2.87
C ARG A 316 -6.69 -26.88 1.37
N PRO A 317 -5.73 -27.63 0.78
CA PRO A 317 -5.50 -27.60 -0.66
C PRO A 317 -6.78 -27.88 -1.43
N PHE A 318 -6.97 -27.21 -2.57
CA PHE A 318 -8.15 -27.35 -3.45
C PHE A 318 -9.51 -26.98 -2.82
N SER A 319 -9.52 -26.40 -1.61
CA SER A 319 -10.70 -25.68 -1.10
C SER A 319 -11.06 -24.50 -2.03
N ALA A 320 -12.32 -24.04 -2.01
CA ALA A 320 -12.72 -22.85 -2.77
C ALA A 320 -11.85 -21.63 -2.41
N SER A 321 -11.51 -21.45 -1.14
CA SER A 321 -10.65 -20.34 -0.69
C SER A 321 -9.22 -20.46 -1.22
N SER A 322 -8.61 -21.64 -1.16
CA SER A 322 -7.23 -21.85 -1.64
C SER A 322 -7.12 -21.80 -3.17
N LEU A 323 -8.15 -22.23 -3.89
CA LEU A 323 -8.26 -22.02 -5.34
C LEU A 323 -8.43 -20.53 -5.65
N GLY A 324 -9.23 -19.80 -4.87
CA GLY A 324 -9.40 -18.37 -5.03
C GLY A 324 -8.12 -17.56 -4.88
N THR A 325 -7.26 -17.91 -3.93
CA THR A 325 -5.94 -17.23 -3.81
C THR A 325 -5.04 -17.52 -5.00
N LEU A 326 -5.10 -18.73 -5.56
CA LEU A 326 -4.37 -19.12 -6.76
C LEU A 326 -4.87 -18.38 -8.02
N VAL A 327 -6.19 -18.21 -8.17
CA VAL A 327 -6.80 -17.44 -9.27
C VAL A 327 -6.44 -15.96 -9.16
N ALA A 328 -6.60 -15.36 -7.98
CA ALA A 328 -6.22 -13.97 -7.73
C ALA A 328 -4.73 -13.73 -8.00
N SER A 329 -3.87 -14.64 -7.54
CA SER A 329 -2.43 -14.61 -7.80
C SER A 329 -2.14 -14.59 -9.30
N SER A 330 -2.72 -15.51 -10.07
CA SER A 330 -2.53 -15.53 -11.53
C SER A 330 -3.00 -14.23 -12.18
N CYS A 331 -4.15 -13.66 -11.76
CA CYS A 331 -4.62 -12.37 -12.24
C CYS A 331 -3.61 -11.24 -11.99
N ILE A 332 -3.06 -11.14 -10.77
CA ILE A 332 -1.99 -10.17 -10.44
C ILE A 332 -0.77 -10.36 -11.35
N ILE A 333 -0.35 -11.60 -11.55
CA ILE A 333 0.83 -11.93 -12.37
C ILE A 333 0.63 -11.52 -13.83
N ARG A 334 -0.58 -11.69 -14.39
CA ARG A 334 -0.91 -11.23 -15.75
C ARG A 334 -0.85 -9.71 -15.87
N LEU A 335 -1.31 -8.98 -14.86
CA LEU A 335 -1.21 -7.52 -14.83
C LEU A 335 0.25 -7.06 -14.78
N TYR A 336 1.09 -7.67 -13.92
CA TYR A 336 2.52 -7.36 -13.90
C TYR A 336 3.25 -7.76 -15.17
N HIS A 337 2.84 -8.87 -15.81
CA HIS A 337 3.41 -9.27 -17.09
C HIS A 337 3.19 -8.21 -18.17
N GLU A 338 1.97 -7.68 -18.26
CA GLU A 338 1.67 -6.62 -19.23
C GLU A 338 2.42 -5.33 -18.91
N MET A 339 2.50 -4.93 -17.64
CA MET A 339 3.31 -3.79 -17.22
C MET A 339 4.79 -3.99 -17.58
N TYR A 340 5.32 -5.19 -17.40
CA TYR A 340 6.70 -5.54 -17.73
C TYR A 340 6.97 -5.40 -19.23
N ILE A 341 6.09 -5.92 -20.09
CA ILE A 341 6.23 -5.82 -21.56
C ILE A 341 6.19 -4.36 -22.04
N ARG A 342 5.51 -3.48 -21.29
CA ARG A 342 5.35 -2.05 -21.62
C ARG A 342 6.34 -1.14 -20.92
N ASP A 343 7.32 -1.71 -20.22
CA ASP A 343 8.29 -0.97 -19.37
C ASP A 343 7.67 -0.16 -18.23
N ASP A 344 6.40 -0.39 -17.90
CA ASP A 344 5.65 0.36 -16.89
C ASP A 344 6.05 0.02 -15.45
N ILE A 345 6.80 -1.07 -15.24
CA ILE A 345 7.41 -1.43 -13.95
C ILE A 345 8.29 -0.28 -13.42
N ASN A 346 8.87 0.54 -14.31
CA ASN A 346 9.71 1.69 -13.95
C ASN A 346 8.99 2.74 -13.10
N PHE A 347 7.67 2.83 -13.22
CA PHE A 347 6.85 3.83 -12.54
C PHE A 347 6.23 3.31 -11.25
N LEU A 348 6.44 2.04 -10.91
CA LEU A 348 5.91 1.45 -9.69
C LEU A 348 6.69 1.93 -8.46
N LEU A 349 5.94 2.18 -7.38
CA LEU A 349 6.54 2.41 -6.07
C LEU A 349 6.94 1.10 -5.39
N GLY A 350 7.88 1.17 -4.44
CA GLY A 350 8.41 0.01 -3.72
C GLY A 350 7.38 -0.88 -3.00
N GLY A 351 6.19 -0.36 -2.69
CA GLY A 351 5.10 -1.18 -2.13
C GLY A 351 4.66 -2.34 -3.05
N ASN A 352 4.86 -2.22 -4.37
CA ASN A 352 4.54 -3.28 -5.32
C ASN A 352 5.39 -4.55 -5.12
N THR A 353 6.57 -4.44 -4.51
CA THR A 353 7.38 -5.60 -4.12
C THR A 353 6.60 -6.54 -3.21
N TRP A 354 5.83 -5.99 -2.26
CA TRP A 354 4.98 -6.79 -1.38
C TRP A 354 3.79 -7.40 -2.12
N TYR A 355 3.15 -6.67 -3.04
CA TYR A 355 2.08 -7.24 -3.87
C TYR A 355 2.58 -8.40 -4.74
N MET A 356 3.78 -8.29 -5.32
CA MET A 356 4.43 -9.38 -6.07
C MET A 356 4.71 -10.59 -5.17
N MET A 357 5.15 -10.36 -3.93
CA MET A 357 5.32 -11.40 -2.92
C MET A 357 4.00 -12.12 -2.61
N VAL A 358 2.93 -11.37 -2.32
CA VAL A 358 1.58 -11.90 -2.07
C VAL A 358 1.10 -12.75 -3.25
N ALA A 359 1.38 -12.33 -4.48
CA ALA A 359 1.06 -13.10 -5.68
C ALA A 359 1.95 -14.35 -5.85
N ALA A 360 3.22 -14.33 -5.45
CA ALA A 360 4.12 -15.48 -5.58
C ALA A 360 3.74 -16.64 -4.64
N VAL A 361 3.25 -16.35 -3.43
CA VAL A 361 2.99 -17.39 -2.41
C VAL A 361 2.02 -18.48 -2.88
N PRO A 362 0.84 -18.17 -3.46
CA PRO A 362 -0.04 -19.22 -3.98
C PRO A 362 0.61 -20.05 -5.10
N GLN A 363 1.44 -19.44 -5.96
CA GLN A 363 2.12 -20.18 -7.03
C GLN A 363 3.17 -21.15 -6.47
N LEU A 364 3.95 -20.71 -5.48
CA LEU A 364 4.93 -21.54 -4.79
C LEU A 364 4.24 -22.73 -4.12
N ARG A 365 3.12 -22.49 -3.43
CA ARG A 365 2.32 -23.53 -2.77
C ARG A 365 1.87 -24.62 -3.75
N TYR A 366 1.39 -24.24 -4.93
CA TYR A 366 0.91 -25.19 -5.92
C TYR A 366 1.98 -25.71 -6.88
N SER A 367 3.21 -25.19 -6.81
CA SER A 367 4.31 -25.59 -7.71
C SER A 367 4.71 -27.06 -7.58
N ALA A 368 4.53 -27.67 -6.40
CA ALA A 368 4.79 -29.08 -6.17
C ALA A 368 3.66 -30.02 -6.67
N THR A 369 2.53 -29.46 -7.13
CA THR A 369 1.40 -30.25 -7.66
C THR A 369 1.66 -30.59 -9.13
N PRO A 370 1.77 -31.88 -9.55
CA PRO A 370 2.18 -32.25 -10.91
C PRO A 370 1.38 -31.57 -12.03
N ARG A 371 0.05 -31.43 -11.87
CA ARG A 371 -0.83 -30.81 -12.87
C ARG A 371 -0.72 -29.28 -12.93
N GLN A 372 -0.23 -28.63 -11.88
CA GLN A 372 -0.12 -27.17 -11.77
C GLN A 372 1.33 -26.68 -11.91
N SER A 373 2.31 -27.57 -11.75
CA SER A 373 3.74 -27.28 -11.69
C SER A 373 4.24 -26.41 -12.85
N ASP A 374 3.97 -26.81 -14.09
CA ASP A 374 4.46 -26.09 -15.28
C ASP A 374 3.91 -24.65 -15.35
N MET A 375 2.62 -24.47 -15.05
CA MET A 375 2.00 -23.15 -15.06
C MET A 375 2.48 -22.30 -13.89
N CYS A 376 2.61 -22.86 -12.69
CA CYS A 376 3.20 -22.17 -11.54
C CYS A 376 4.63 -21.69 -11.85
N ALA A 377 5.44 -22.54 -12.49
CA ALA A 377 6.81 -22.18 -12.86
C ALA A 377 6.85 -20.99 -13.83
N GLN A 378 6.01 -21.01 -14.88
CA GLN A 378 5.91 -19.89 -15.83
C GLN A 378 5.42 -18.60 -15.17
N GLU A 379 4.45 -18.69 -14.25
CA GLU A 379 3.93 -17.53 -13.53
C GLU A 379 4.96 -16.95 -12.55
N LEU A 380 5.74 -17.81 -11.90
CA LEU A 380 6.84 -17.38 -11.04
C LEU A 380 7.97 -16.72 -11.84
N ASP A 381 8.27 -17.18 -13.06
CA ASP A 381 9.27 -16.54 -13.92
C ASP A 381 8.91 -15.08 -14.27
N ILE A 382 7.61 -14.79 -14.45
CA ILE A 382 7.13 -13.43 -14.69
C ILE A 382 7.40 -12.54 -13.47
N ILE A 383 7.05 -13.02 -12.27
CA ILE A 383 7.27 -12.27 -11.03
C ILE A 383 8.76 -12.06 -10.76
N VAL A 384 9.58 -13.08 -11.00
CA VAL A 384 11.04 -12.97 -10.88
C VAL A 384 11.58 -11.87 -11.78
N LYS A 385 11.21 -11.84 -13.07
CA LYS A 385 11.62 -10.78 -14.00
C LYS A 385 11.18 -9.39 -13.57
N ALA A 386 9.96 -9.27 -13.04
CA ALA A 386 9.45 -7.99 -12.54
C ALA A 386 10.22 -7.52 -11.28
N LEU A 387 10.52 -8.44 -10.36
CA LEU A 387 11.32 -8.16 -9.15
C LEU A 387 12.78 -7.82 -9.48
N GLU A 388 13.38 -8.50 -10.47
CA GLU A 388 14.72 -8.19 -10.98
C GLU A 388 14.81 -6.77 -11.56
N HIS A 389 13.72 -6.27 -12.15
CA HIS A 389 13.64 -4.88 -12.58
C HIS A 389 13.43 -3.94 -11.36
N MET A 390 12.52 -4.28 -10.45
CA MET A 390 12.23 -3.46 -9.27
C MET A 390 13.44 -3.26 -8.35
N GLN A 391 14.30 -4.28 -8.17
CA GLN A 391 15.47 -4.19 -7.29
C GLN A 391 16.50 -3.13 -7.72
N ILE A 392 16.47 -2.69 -8.98
CA ILE A 392 17.33 -1.60 -9.49
C ILE A 392 17.13 -0.32 -8.67
N LYS A 393 15.89 -0.03 -8.28
CA LYS A 393 15.55 1.14 -7.44
C LYS A 393 15.28 0.76 -5.98
N PHE A 394 14.66 -0.39 -5.75
CA PHE A 394 14.11 -0.74 -4.44
C PHE A 394 14.80 -1.98 -3.87
N ALA A 395 15.77 -1.78 -2.98
CA ALA A 395 16.53 -2.86 -2.34
C ALA A 395 15.63 -3.90 -1.63
N ALA A 396 14.44 -3.49 -1.19
CA ALA A 396 13.43 -4.40 -0.62
C ALA A 396 13.02 -5.56 -1.55
N ALA A 397 13.25 -5.47 -2.87
CA ALA A 397 12.95 -6.56 -3.81
C ALA A 397 13.98 -7.71 -3.76
N VAL A 398 15.22 -7.44 -3.35
CA VAL A 398 16.30 -8.44 -3.23
C VAL A 398 15.93 -9.60 -2.30
N PRO A 399 15.49 -9.38 -1.04
CA PRO A 399 15.14 -10.49 -0.15
C PRO A 399 13.95 -11.31 -0.67
N VAL A 400 12.94 -10.67 -1.26
CA VAL A 400 11.78 -11.35 -1.85
C VAL A 400 12.21 -12.23 -3.03
N LEU A 401 13.04 -11.69 -3.92
CA LEU A 401 13.59 -12.43 -5.06
C LEU A 401 14.42 -13.64 -4.60
N SER A 402 15.31 -13.44 -3.62
CA SER A 402 16.14 -14.50 -3.05
C SER A 402 15.30 -15.64 -2.48
N THR A 403 14.28 -15.31 -1.67
CA THR A 403 13.41 -16.32 -1.08
C THR A 403 12.58 -17.07 -2.12
N ILE A 404 12.02 -16.38 -3.13
CA ILE A 404 11.30 -17.05 -4.23
C ILE A 404 12.22 -18.03 -4.94
N ASN A 405 13.43 -17.62 -5.32
CA ASN A 405 14.38 -18.48 -6.03
C ASN A 405 14.81 -19.68 -5.19
N ARG A 406 15.03 -19.49 -3.88
CA ARG A 406 15.34 -20.59 -2.95
C ARG A 406 14.20 -21.60 -2.83
N LEU A 407 12.97 -21.13 -2.64
CA LEU A 407 11.78 -22.00 -2.51
C LEU A 407 11.49 -22.77 -3.81
N ARG A 408 11.78 -22.17 -4.97
CA ARG A 408 11.71 -22.85 -6.28
C ARG A 408 12.75 -23.97 -6.41
N ALA A 409 13.96 -23.75 -5.91
CA ALA A 409 15.06 -24.71 -6.05
C ALA A 409 14.93 -25.93 -5.13
N SER A 410 14.21 -25.80 -4.01
CA SER A 410 14.07 -26.86 -3.01
C SER A 410 12.60 -27.11 -2.60
N PRO A 411 11.75 -27.67 -3.49
CA PRO A 411 10.32 -27.89 -3.21
C PRO A 411 10.05 -28.81 -2.02
N THR A 412 10.99 -29.70 -1.69
CA THR A 412 10.93 -30.69 -0.59
C THR A 412 11.46 -30.19 0.75
N GLN A 413 11.96 -28.95 0.81
CA GLN A 413 12.60 -28.38 2.00
C GLN A 413 11.84 -27.17 2.54
N VAL A 414 10.56 -27.00 2.21
CA VAL A 414 9.64 -26.13 2.95
C VAL A 414 9.42 -26.73 4.35
N LYS A 415 10.50 -26.82 5.15
CA LYS A 415 10.44 -27.13 6.58
C LYS A 415 9.92 -25.88 7.27
N ILE A 416 8.62 -25.69 7.16
CA ILE A 416 7.86 -24.81 8.03
C ILE A 416 8.17 -25.26 9.45
N ARG A 417 8.57 -24.32 10.32
CA ARG A 417 8.80 -24.61 11.73
C ARG A 417 7.59 -25.32 12.30
N SER A 418 7.67 -26.63 12.45
CA SER A 418 6.83 -27.38 13.38
C SER A 418 7.29 -27.03 14.80
N GLY A 419 6.91 -25.85 15.27
CA GLY A 419 6.88 -25.58 16.70
C GLY A 419 5.91 -26.56 17.36
N PRO A 420 6.12 -26.97 18.62
CA PRO A 420 5.14 -27.82 19.31
C PRO A 420 3.82 -27.06 19.29
N LEU A 421 2.76 -27.69 18.78
CA LEU A 421 1.38 -27.24 18.95
C LEU A 421 1.20 -27.00 20.46
N THR A 422 1.20 -25.74 20.90
CA THR A 422 0.75 -25.44 22.25
C THR A 422 -0.72 -25.85 22.31
N PRO A 423 -1.21 -26.52 23.38
CA PRO A 423 -2.59 -27.02 23.47
C PRO A 423 -3.69 -25.94 23.41
N SER A 424 -3.33 -24.68 23.15
CA SER A 424 -4.21 -23.54 22.93
C SER A 424 -4.54 -23.29 21.45
N ASP A 425 -3.90 -23.99 20.51
CA ASP A 425 -4.13 -23.87 19.06
C ASP A 425 -5.10 -24.94 18.53
N GLU A 426 -6.13 -25.28 19.30
CA GLU A 426 -7.38 -25.70 18.68
C GLU A 426 -7.90 -24.50 17.89
N ARG A 427 -7.43 -24.34 16.63
CA ARG A 427 -8.11 -23.51 15.63
C ARG A 427 -9.51 -24.07 15.53
N HIS A 428 -10.44 -23.52 16.31
CA HIS A 428 -11.85 -23.87 16.26
C HIS A 428 -12.28 -23.85 14.80
N THR A 429 -13.04 -24.87 14.44
CA THR A 429 -13.58 -25.26 13.13
C THR A 429 -14.49 -24.21 12.46
N ASP A 430 -14.36 -22.94 12.82
CA ASP A 430 -15.20 -21.82 12.41
C ASP A 430 -14.60 -21.11 11.19
N TYR A 431 -14.18 -21.88 10.17
CA TYR A 431 -13.79 -21.31 8.88
C TYR A 431 -15.04 -20.84 8.14
N THR A 432 -14.90 -19.76 7.37
CA THR A 432 -15.98 -19.34 6.48
C THR A 432 -16.08 -20.38 5.37
N ALA A 433 -17.13 -21.20 5.37
CA ALA A 433 -17.35 -22.18 4.32
C ALA A 433 -17.66 -21.43 3.01
N PHE A 434 -16.66 -21.30 2.13
CA PHE A 434 -16.84 -20.78 0.79
C PHE A 434 -17.29 -21.90 -0.14
N ASP A 435 -18.32 -21.62 -0.94
CA ASP A 435 -18.64 -22.43 -2.10
C ASP A 435 -18.04 -21.85 -3.39
N MET A 436 -18.20 -22.58 -4.50
CA MET A 436 -17.69 -22.16 -5.81
C MET A 436 -18.49 -20.98 -6.39
N HIS A 437 -19.73 -20.76 -5.95
CA HIS A 437 -20.56 -19.65 -6.41
C HIS A 437 -20.05 -18.32 -5.83
N ASP A 438 -19.73 -18.31 -4.53
CA ASP A 438 -19.09 -17.17 -3.89
C ASP A 438 -17.75 -16.82 -4.50
N LEU A 439 -16.96 -17.86 -4.82
CA LEU A 439 -15.70 -17.69 -5.52
C LEU A 439 -15.89 -17.00 -6.87
N ARG A 440 -16.85 -17.46 -7.69
CA ARG A 440 -17.12 -16.88 -9.02
C ARG A 440 -17.48 -15.39 -8.95
N GLY A 441 -18.22 -14.97 -7.93
CA GLY A 441 -18.58 -13.56 -7.72
C GLY A 441 -17.38 -12.64 -7.45
N LEU A 442 -16.26 -13.17 -6.95
CA LEU A 442 -15.03 -12.41 -6.73
C LEU A 442 -14.17 -12.26 -7.99
N PHE A 443 -14.47 -13.03 -9.05
CA PHE A 443 -13.71 -13.07 -10.29
C PHE A 443 -14.60 -13.00 -11.55
N PRO A 444 -15.43 -11.95 -11.73
CA PRO A 444 -16.28 -11.77 -12.91
C PRO A 444 -15.50 -11.27 -14.13
N PHE A 445 -14.37 -11.91 -14.44
CA PHE A 445 -13.49 -11.56 -15.55
C PHE A 445 -13.58 -12.61 -16.66
N PRO A 446 -13.37 -12.23 -17.94
CA PRO A 446 -13.35 -13.19 -19.04
C PRO A 446 -12.20 -14.19 -18.85
N THR A 447 -12.40 -15.45 -19.23
CA THR A 447 -11.37 -16.52 -19.11
C THR A 447 -10.10 -16.22 -19.90
N SER A 448 -10.17 -15.34 -20.92
CA SER A 448 -9.01 -14.83 -21.64
C SER A 448 -8.07 -13.98 -20.79
N PHE A 449 -8.50 -13.47 -19.64
CA PHE A 449 -7.68 -12.64 -18.75
C PHE A 449 -6.57 -13.44 -18.06
N SER A 450 -6.92 -14.60 -17.52
CA SER A 450 -6.01 -15.49 -16.81
C SER A 450 -6.39 -16.95 -17.09
N PRO A 451 -5.40 -17.82 -17.37
CA PRO A 451 -5.65 -19.25 -17.61
C PRO A 451 -6.27 -19.96 -16.39
N ARG A 452 -6.17 -19.37 -15.19
CA ARG A 452 -6.70 -19.95 -13.95
C ARG A 452 -8.14 -19.56 -13.67
N LEU A 453 -8.74 -18.62 -14.41
CA LEU A 453 -10.14 -18.23 -14.20
C LEU A 453 -11.12 -19.38 -14.44
N GLU A 454 -10.77 -20.36 -15.29
CA GLU A 454 -11.57 -21.57 -15.49
C GLU A 454 -11.77 -22.38 -14.20
N LEU A 455 -10.86 -22.27 -13.23
CA LEU A 455 -11.00 -22.91 -11.92
C LEU A 455 -12.23 -22.41 -11.17
N THR A 456 -12.68 -21.18 -11.43
CA THR A 456 -13.90 -20.60 -10.81
C THR A 456 -15.20 -21.10 -11.46
N LEU A 457 -15.10 -21.75 -12.63
CA LEU A 457 -16.23 -22.23 -13.42
C LEU A 457 -16.49 -23.73 -13.26
N ALA A 458 -15.51 -24.48 -12.76
CA ALA A 458 -15.62 -25.92 -12.58
C ALA A 458 -16.36 -26.28 -11.30
N ASP A 459 -17.25 -27.29 -11.34
CA ASP A 459 -17.87 -27.84 -10.14
C ASP A 459 -16.78 -28.34 -9.20
N GLY A 460 -16.79 -27.91 -7.93
CA GLY A 460 -15.75 -28.24 -6.94
C GLY A 460 -15.51 -29.75 -6.77
N SER A 461 -16.51 -30.58 -7.11
CA SER A 461 -16.42 -32.04 -7.17
C SER A 461 -15.45 -32.58 -8.22
N SER A 462 -15.16 -31.83 -9.29
CA SER A 462 -14.18 -32.19 -10.32
C SER A 462 -12.73 -32.04 -9.83
N TRP A 463 -12.47 -31.24 -8.81
CA TRP A 463 -11.11 -31.06 -8.27
C TRP A 463 -10.89 -31.87 -6.99
N MET A 464 -11.94 -32.04 -6.18
CA MET A 464 -11.91 -32.88 -4.97
C MET A 464 -11.78 -34.39 -5.26
N ASN A 465 -12.28 -34.89 -6.41
CA ASN A 465 -12.23 -36.33 -6.74
C ASN A 465 -10.97 -36.78 -7.50
N LEU A 466 -10.08 -35.86 -7.89
CA LEU A 466 -9.04 -36.15 -8.89
C LEU A 466 -7.63 -36.34 -8.32
N ASP A 467 -7.41 -35.99 -7.05
CA ASP A 467 -6.21 -36.37 -6.30
C ASP A 467 -6.65 -36.97 -4.95
N SER A 468 -7.05 -38.26 -4.97
CA SER A 468 -7.40 -39.03 -3.75
C SER A 468 -6.20 -39.33 -2.84
N VAL A 469 -5.08 -38.64 -3.06
CA VAL A 469 -3.89 -38.65 -2.21
C VAL A 469 -3.67 -37.19 -1.83
N GLU A 470 -4.03 -36.83 -0.59
CA GLU A 470 -3.58 -35.57 -0.02
C GLU A 470 -2.06 -35.48 -0.24
N PRO A 471 -1.55 -34.43 -0.91
CA PRO A 471 -0.13 -34.33 -1.13
C PRO A 471 0.59 -34.38 0.24
N PRO A 472 1.81 -34.93 0.33
CA PRO A 472 2.51 -35.08 1.61
C PRO A 472 2.65 -33.78 2.43
N TRP A 473 2.56 -32.64 1.74
CA TRP A 473 2.61 -31.28 2.28
C TRP A 473 1.23 -30.68 2.62
N ALA A 474 0.12 -31.42 2.47
CA ALA A 474 -1.24 -30.92 2.70
C ALA A 474 -1.51 -30.43 4.14
N HIS A 475 -0.70 -30.89 5.10
CA HIS A 475 -0.74 -30.49 6.51
C HIS A 475 0.31 -29.42 6.87
N GLU A 476 1.10 -28.92 5.92
CA GLU A 476 2.11 -27.89 6.18
C GLU A 476 1.44 -26.50 6.31
N ASP A 477 1.75 -25.77 7.37
CA ASP A 477 1.20 -24.44 7.64
C ASP A 477 1.88 -23.37 6.78
N PHE A 478 1.41 -23.20 5.56
CA PHE A 478 1.93 -22.23 4.59
C PHE A 478 1.86 -20.76 5.03
N GLY A 479 1.20 -20.44 6.17
CA GLY A 479 1.41 -19.16 6.86
C GLY A 479 2.89 -18.89 7.14
N GLY A 480 3.66 -19.95 7.40
CA GLY A 480 5.10 -19.89 7.59
C GLY A 480 5.89 -19.48 6.34
N ILE A 481 5.34 -19.58 5.11
CA ILE A 481 6.02 -19.02 3.92
C ILE A 481 6.01 -17.49 3.99
N PHE A 482 4.93 -16.87 4.47
CA PHE A 482 4.91 -15.42 4.70
C PHE A 482 5.93 -15.03 5.78
N ASP A 483 6.05 -15.84 6.84
CA ASP A 483 7.06 -15.63 7.90
C ASP A 483 8.49 -15.85 7.38
N GLU A 484 8.71 -16.82 6.49
CA GLU A 484 10.03 -17.13 5.89
C GLU A 484 10.43 -16.11 4.81
N LEU A 485 9.45 -15.53 4.12
CA LEU A 485 9.64 -14.33 3.27
C LEU A 485 9.98 -13.08 4.10
N TRP A 486 9.66 -13.10 5.40
CA TRP A 486 9.96 -12.05 6.37
C TRP A 486 11.21 -12.35 7.23
N ASP A 487 11.72 -13.59 7.23
CA ASP A 487 12.86 -14.04 8.03
C ASP A 487 14.19 -13.72 7.33
N THR A 488 14.81 -12.63 7.76
CA THR A 488 16.11 -12.14 7.26
C THR A 488 17.32 -12.85 7.84
N SER A 489 17.15 -13.78 8.79
CA SER A 489 18.30 -14.51 9.36
C SER A 489 19.05 -15.36 8.32
N LEU A 490 18.45 -15.55 7.14
CA LEU A 490 18.99 -16.29 6.00
C LEU A 490 19.67 -15.40 4.94
N LEU A 491 19.67 -14.07 5.10
CA LEU A 491 20.40 -13.18 4.19
C LEU A 491 21.84 -13.04 4.67
N PRO A 492 22.85 -13.25 3.80
CA PRO A 492 24.21 -12.86 4.15
C PRO A 492 24.22 -11.35 4.29
N PHE A 493 24.35 -10.85 5.52
CA PHE A 493 24.67 -9.46 5.76
C PHE A 493 26.06 -9.23 5.15
N GLU A 494 26.14 -8.59 3.98
CA GLU A 494 27.38 -7.91 3.59
C GLU A 494 27.61 -6.78 4.59
N THR A 495 28.41 -7.08 5.61
CA THR A 495 28.96 -6.09 6.53
C THR A 495 30.06 -5.35 5.79
N ASP A 496 29.71 -4.34 5.01
CA ASP A 496 30.68 -3.35 4.57
C ASP A 496 30.76 -2.24 5.62
N VAL A 497 31.93 -2.17 6.26
CA VAL A 497 32.41 -1.18 7.22
C VAL A 497 32.88 0.08 6.50
#